data_AF-A0A8J5VJD8-F1
#
_entry.id   AF-A0A8J5VJD8-F1
#
_cell.length_a   1.000
_cell.length_b   1.000
_cell.length_c   1.000
_cell.angle_alpha   90.00
_cell.angle_beta   90.00
_cell.angle_gamma   90.00
#
_symmetry.space_group_name_H-M   'P 1'
#
loop_
_entity.id
_entity.type
_entity.pdbx_description
1 polymer ?
#
loop_
_entity_poly.entity_id
_entity_poly.type
_entity_poly.pdbx_seq_one_letter_code
_entity_poly.pdbx_strand_id
1 'polypeptide(L)'
;MDAGGSGALLGQEEEEAMNTSMADTVSHHTMAVAREYRRGNWTLPETMLLIEAKKRVHDDRRPADQGLARWRWVEDYCWRRGCRRSQNQCNDRWDNLMRDYKKVRAYELAVAGVGESYWVMGRTERKERCLPANLLREIYEAMSEVVERRMSSGGGGAVFFEASPLSQLQPRPLEATNCSSGSPERKRRRSSLDNQAGGSTPAPGRHGHQQHQGNDDVHADEGSDEDVEDDDDDAMAGAIGRCAAILSVALESRDAAEERRHREVMAAEERRGRARQARRDASEQCVTGLAAALSQLAGSMLALAAKRRAPAAPK
;
A
#
# COMPACT_ATOMS: atom_id res chain seq x y z
N MET A 1 -25.91 8.35 -70.13
CA MET A 1 -26.17 9.58 -69.38
C MET A 1 -27.53 9.40 -68.72
N ASP A 2 -27.69 9.29 -67.41
CA ASP A 2 -26.81 9.37 -66.24
C ASP A 2 -27.57 8.68 -65.07
N ALA A 3 -26.89 7.85 -64.27
CA ALA A 3 -26.51 8.08 -62.85
C ALA A 3 -27.73 8.32 -61.92
N GLY A 4 -28.04 7.44 -60.97
CA GLY A 4 -27.34 7.27 -59.67
C GLY A 4 -28.17 7.99 -58.59
N GLY A 5 -28.39 7.53 -57.35
CA GLY A 5 -27.95 6.40 -56.55
C GLY A 5 -28.31 6.74 -55.08
N SER A 6 -28.50 5.71 -54.26
CA SER A 6 -28.25 5.63 -52.80
C SER A 6 -29.40 4.98 -52.03
N GLY A 7 -29.20 3.70 -51.74
CA GLY A 7 -29.76 3.05 -50.56
C GLY A 7 -28.80 3.21 -49.39
N ALA A 8 -29.35 3.36 -48.19
CA ALA A 8 -28.76 3.03 -46.90
C ALA A 8 -29.77 3.40 -45.79
N LEU A 9 -30.73 2.52 -45.49
CA LEU A 9 -31.64 2.67 -44.35
C LEU A 9 -31.78 1.34 -43.57
N LEU A 10 -30.70 0.56 -43.49
CA LEU A 10 -30.65 -0.73 -42.78
C LEU A 10 -29.31 -0.88 -42.05
N GLY A 11 -28.90 0.14 -41.29
CA GLY A 11 -27.60 0.11 -40.59
C GLY A 11 -27.58 0.80 -39.23
N GLN A 12 -28.71 1.24 -38.68
CA GLN A 12 -28.75 2.03 -37.45
C GLN A 12 -29.36 1.31 -36.25
N GLU A 13 -30.04 0.18 -36.46
CA GLU A 13 -30.69 -0.58 -35.37
C GLU A 13 -29.84 -1.74 -34.83
N GLU A 14 -28.79 -2.17 -35.55
CA GLU A 14 -27.90 -3.25 -35.10
C GLU A 14 -26.69 -2.74 -34.27
N GLU A 15 -26.38 -1.45 -34.31
CA GLU A 15 -25.24 -0.86 -33.59
C GLU A 15 -25.56 -0.53 -32.12
N GLU A 16 -26.83 -0.25 -31.78
CA GLU A 16 -27.24 0.01 -30.39
C GLU A 16 -27.23 -1.25 -29.51
N ALA A 17 -27.56 -2.42 -30.06
CA ALA A 17 -27.62 -3.67 -29.30
C ALA A 17 -26.23 -4.18 -28.85
N MET A 18 -25.18 -3.88 -29.60
CA MET A 18 -23.82 -4.33 -29.28
C MET A 18 -23.12 -3.40 -28.26
N ASN A 19 -23.55 -2.15 -28.16
CA ASN A 19 -23.00 -1.18 -27.20
C ASN A 19 -23.58 -1.36 -25.78
N THR A 20 -24.82 -1.85 -25.65
CA THR A 20 -25.42 -2.20 -24.35
C THR A 20 -24.74 -3.41 -23.69
N SER A 21 -24.22 -4.36 -24.48
CA SER A 21 -23.49 -5.53 -23.94
C SER A 21 -22.11 -5.16 -23.40
N MET A 22 -21.44 -4.13 -23.94
CA MET A 22 -20.16 -3.65 -23.41
C MET A 22 -20.32 -2.79 -22.16
N ALA A 23 -21.42 -2.05 -22.01
CA ALA A 23 -21.71 -1.28 -20.80
C ALA A 23 -21.95 -2.18 -19.58
N ASP A 24 -22.68 -3.30 -19.72
CA ASP A 24 -22.90 -4.24 -18.61
C ASP A 24 -21.63 -5.03 -18.27
N THR A 25 -20.80 -5.38 -19.25
CA THR A 25 -19.55 -6.14 -18.99
C THR A 25 -18.46 -5.25 -18.38
N VAL A 26 -18.43 -3.94 -18.69
CA VAL A 26 -17.50 -2.97 -18.10
C VAL A 26 -17.97 -2.51 -16.71
N SER A 27 -19.29 -2.44 -16.47
CA SER A 27 -19.86 -2.09 -15.16
C SER A 27 -19.51 -3.11 -14.06
N HIS A 28 -19.26 -4.37 -14.42
CA HIS A 28 -18.80 -5.40 -13.48
C HIS A 28 -17.29 -5.32 -13.13
N HIS A 29 -16.47 -4.49 -13.79
CA HIS A 29 -15.02 -4.45 -13.54
C HIS A 29 -14.53 -3.24 -12.71
N THR A 30 -15.35 -2.20 -12.49
CA THR A 30 -14.90 -0.98 -11.78
C THR A 30 -15.87 -0.45 -10.73
N MET A 31 -16.78 -1.27 -10.22
CA MET A 31 -17.24 -1.08 -8.85
C MET A 31 -16.16 -1.61 -7.92
N ALA A 32 -15.16 -0.79 -7.60
CA ALA A 32 -14.39 -0.96 -6.38
C ALA A 32 -15.39 -0.81 -5.23
N VAL A 33 -16.13 -1.88 -4.92
CA VAL A 33 -17.02 -1.94 -3.76
C VAL A 33 -16.19 -1.47 -2.59
N ALA A 34 -16.55 -0.30 -2.05
CA ALA A 34 -15.81 0.31 -0.96
C ALA A 34 -15.72 -0.75 0.14
N ARG A 35 -14.50 -1.20 0.42
CA ARG A 35 -14.25 -2.23 1.42
C ARG A 35 -14.73 -1.70 2.77
N GLU A 36 -15.87 -2.21 3.24
CA GLU A 36 -16.35 -1.89 4.57
C GLU A 36 -15.47 -2.59 5.61
N TYR A 37 -14.69 -1.79 6.34
CA TYR A 37 -13.81 -2.31 7.38
C TYR A 37 -14.48 -2.28 8.75
N ARG A 38 -14.31 -3.37 9.48
CA ARG A 38 -14.80 -3.53 10.84
C ARG A 38 -13.99 -2.65 11.80
N ARG A 39 -14.72 -1.91 12.63
CA ARG A 39 -14.16 -1.16 13.78
C ARG A 39 -14.34 -1.97 15.07
N GLY A 40 -13.49 -1.72 16.06
CA GLY A 40 -13.58 -2.36 17.38
C GLY A 40 -12.56 -3.47 17.63
N ASN A 41 -12.80 -4.24 18.69
CA ASN A 41 -11.82 -5.15 19.29
C ASN A 41 -11.39 -6.27 18.34
N TRP A 42 -10.11 -6.61 18.38
CA TRP A 42 -9.55 -7.72 17.64
C TRP A 42 -9.92 -9.04 18.30
N THR A 43 -10.48 -9.96 17.53
CA THR A 43 -10.74 -11.31 18.01
C THR A 43 -9.48 -12.17 17.92
N LEU A 44 -9.46 -13.30 18.64
CA LEU A 44 -8.38 -14.28 18.54
C LEU A 44 -8.25 -14.80 17.08
N PRO A 45 -9.32 -15.26 16.39
CA PRO A 45 -9.22 -15.70 15.00
C PRO A 45 -8.68 -14.62 14.04
N GLU A 46 -9.13 -13.36 14.18
CA GLU A 46 -8.61 -12.24 13.36
C GLU A 46 -7.10 -12.02 13.60
N THR A 47 -6.65 -12.13 14.85
CA THR A 47 -5.23 -11.97 15.19
C THR A 47 -4.41 -13.14 14.65
N MET A 48 -4.91 -14.38 14.74
CA MET A 48 -4.24 -15.55 14.18
C MET A 48 -4.12 -15.47 12.66
N LEU A 49 -5.15 -14.99 11.96
CA LEU A 49 -5.10 -14.76 10.51
C LEU A 49 -4.04 -13.72 10.12
N LEU A 50 -3.91 -12.64 10.89
CA LEU A 50 -2.87 -11.64 10.67
C LEU A 50 -1.46 -12.24 10.82
N ILE A 51 -1.26 -13.08 11.84
CA ILE A 51 0.02 -13.76 12.08
C ILE A 51 0.33 -14.73 10.92
N GLU A 52 -0.65 -15.51 10.48
CA GLU A 52 -0.51 -16.42 9.33
C GLU A 52 -0.17 -15.66 8.04
N ALA A 53 -0.86 -14.55 7.77
CA ALA A 53 -0.55 -13.66 6.65
C ALA A 53 0.92 -13.19 6.71
N LYS A 54 1.36 -12.81 7.90
CA LYS A 54 2.74 -12.36 8.14
C LYS A 54 3.77 -13.46 7.97
N LYS A 55 3.48 -14.71 8.32
CA LYS A 55 4.34 -15.87 8.01
C LYS A 55 4.55 -16.00 6.50
N ARG A 56 3.47 -15.97 5.72
CA ARG A 56 3.51 -16.14 4.25
C ARG A 56 4.22 -15.01 3.50
N VAL A 57 4.07 -13.76 3.96
CA VAL A 57 4.83 -12.62 3.42
C VAL A 57 6.34 -12.81 3.55
N HIS A 58 6.78 -13.57 4.57
CA HIS A 58 8.19 -13.85 4.80
C HIS A 58 8.68 -15.10 4.04
N ASP A 59 7.81 -16.07 3.77
CA ASP A 59 8.15 -17.31 3.04
C ASP A 59 8.28 -17.07 1.52
N ASP A 60 7.37 -16.26 0.95
CA ASP A 60 7.47 -15.85 -0.44
C ASP A 60 8.53 -14.75 -0.55
N ARG A 61 9.73 -15.06 -1.07
CA ARG A 61 10.77 -14.09 -1.49
C ARG A 61 10.28 -13.19 -2.64
N ARG A 62 9.14 -12.50 -2.47
CA ARG A 62 8.73 -11.38 -3.30
C ARG A 62 9.69 -10.23 -3.00
N PRO A 63 10.27 -9.58 -4.04
CA PRO A 63 11.14 -8.43 -3.84
C PRO A 63 10.43 -7.41 -2.96
N ALA A 64 11.06 -7.15 -1.83
CA ALA A 64 10.62 -6.24 -0.81
C ALA A 64 10.83 -4.81 -1.30
N ASP A 65 9.98 -4.30 -2.19
CA ASP A 65 9.97 -2.87 -2.50
C ASP A 65 8.53 -2.36 -2.41
N GLN A 66 8.33 -1.40 -1.50
CA GLN A 66 7.08 -0.72 -1.13
C GLN A 66 6.34 -1.38 0.05
N GLY A 67 6.62 -0.90 1.27
CA GLY A 67 5.91 -1.28 2.50
C GLY A 67 4.38 -1.15 2.39
N LEU A 68 3.88 -0.25 1.55
CA LEU A 68 2.46 -0.15 1.19
C LEU A 68 1.95 -1.39 0.44
N ALA A 69 2.70 -1.88 -0.55
CA ALA A 69 2.33 -3.08 -1.31
C ALA A 69 2.31 -4.34 -0.41
N ARG A 70 3.21 -4.42 0.57
CA ARG A 70 3.24 -5.52 1.55
C ARG A 70 1.97 -5.54 2.39
N TRP A 71 1.60 -4.40 2.97
CA TRP A 71 0.44 -4.34 3.85
C TRP A 71 -0.87 -4.43 3.06
N ARG A 72 -0.92 -3.95 1.81
CA ARG A 72 -2.04 -4.21 0.88
C ARG A 72 -2.25 -5.71 0.66
N TRP A 73 -1.18 -6.47 0.46
CA TRP A 73 -1.29 -7.93 0.32
C TRP A 73 -1.81 -8.59 1.60
N VAL A 74 -1.32 -8.14 2.77
CA VAL A 74 -1.79 -8.64 4.08
C VAL A 74 -3.28 -8.37 4.24
N GLU A 75 -3.72 -7.16 3.89
CA GLU A 75 -5.13 -6.78 3.90
C GLU A 75 -5.94 -7.71 2.99
N ASP A 76 -5.54 -7.89 1.73
CA ASP A 76 -6.22 -8.76 0.78
C ASP A 76 -6.32 -10.20 1.29
N TYR A 77 -5.26 -10.70 1.92
CA TYR A 77 -5.23 -12.04 2.50
C TYR A 77 -6.22 -12.19 3.66
N CYS A 78 -6.19 -11.26 4.61
CA CYS A 78 -7.12 -11.20 5.73
C CYS A 78 -8.57 -11.08 5.23
N TRP A 79 -8.80 -10.21 4.25
CA TRP A 79 -10.11 -9.95 3.66
C TRP A 79 -10.70 -11.22 3.04
N ARG A 80 -9.94 -11.95 2.21
CA ARG A 80 -10.44 -13.20 1.61
C ARG A 80 -10.87 -14.26 2.63
N ARG A 81 -10.35 -14.19 3.86
CA ARG A 81 -10.66 -15.12 4.97
C ARG A 81 -11.66 -14.56 5.97
N GLY A 82 -12.38 -13.49 5.61
CA GLY A 82 -13.43 -12.89 6.42
C GLY A 82 -12.93 -11.90 7.47
N CYS A 83 -11.63 -11.64 7.57
CA CYS A 83 -11.09 -10.59 8.43
C CYS A 83 -11.18 -9.24 7.69
N ARG A 84 -12.27 -8.51 7.93
CA ARG A 84 -12.59 -7.21 7.32
C ARG A 84 -11.81 -6.07 7.99
N ARG A 85 -10.47 -6.14 8.01
CA ARG A 85 -9.58 -5.12 8.60
C ARG A 85 -8.77 -4.45 7.51
N SER A 86 -8.62 -3.13 7.57
CA SER A 86 -7.85 -2.38 6.59
C SER A 86 -6.36 -2.61 6.74
N GLN A 87 -5.60 -2.19 5.72
CA GLN A 87 -4.13 -2.13 5.76
C GLN A 87 -3.59 -1.54 7.06
N ASN A 88 -4.07 -0.34 7.42
CA ASN A 88 -3.58 0.41 8.58
C ASN A 88 -3.94 -0.30 9.88
N GLN A 89 -5.16 -0.84 9.98
CA GLN A 89 -5.57 -1.61 11.16
C GLN A 89 -4.70 -2.85 11.36
N CYS A 90 -4.36 -3.57 10.28
CA CYS A 90 -3.47 -4.72 10.33
C CYS A 90 -2.05 -4.32 10.76
N ASN A 91 -1.53 -3.21 10.23
CA ASN A 91 -0.22 -2.68 10.59
C ASN A 91 -0.15 -2.30 12.08
N ASP A 92 -1.09 -1.47 12.55
CA ASP A 92 -1.13 -1.03 13.95
C ASP A 92 -1.29 -2.20 14.92
N ARG A 93 -2.15 -3.18 14.55
CA ARG A 93 -2.32 -4.39 15.35
C ARG A 93 -1.03 -5.19 15.44
N TRP A 94 -0.32 -5.34 14.31
CA TRP A 94 0.94 -6.06 14.27
C TRP A 94 2.02 -5.39 15.12
N ASP A 95 2.15 -4.06 15.05
CA ASP A 95 3.13 -3.31 15.82
C ASP A 95 2.89 -3.40 17.33
N ASN A 96 1.62 -3.28 17.75
CA ASN A 96 1.23 -3.49 19.14
C ASN A 96 1.52 -4.93 19.59
N LEU A 97 1.17 -5.92 18.77
CA LEU A 97 1.40 -7.32 19.09
C LEU A 97 2.89 -7.65 19.22
N MET A 98 3.72 -7.10 18.32
CA MET A 98 5.15 -7.30 18.35
C MET A 98 5.79 -6.66 19.59
N ARG A 99 5.29 -5.50 20.02
CA ARG A 99 5.71 -4.86 21.27
C ARG A 99 5.38 -5.72 22.48
N ASP A 100 4.14 -6.21 22.57
CA ASP A 100 3.69 -7.06 23.67
C ASP A 100 4.48 -8.37 23.73
N TYR A 101 4.66 -9.02 22.59
CA TYR A 101 5.48 -10.23 22.45
C TYR A 101 6.91 -10.02 22.97
N LYS A 102 7.59 -8.94 22.55
CA LYS A 102 8.95 -8.64 22.99
C LYS A 102 9.04 -8.46 24.51
N LYS A 103 8.06 -7.77 25.10
CA LYS A 103 8.00 -7.55 26.55
C LYS A 103 7.85 -8.86 27.30
N VAL A 104 6.88 -9.71 26.90
CA VAL A 104 6.65 -11.00 27.55
C VAL A 104 7.85 -11.94 27.35
N ARG A 105 8.43 -12.00 26.15
CA ARG A 105 9.62 -12.83 25.89
C ARG A 105 10.81 -12.42 26.76
N ALA A 106 11.07 -11.12 26.89
CA ALA A 106 12.16 -10.63 27.74
C ALA A 106 11.94 -10.98 29.21
N TYR A 107 10.69 -10.90 29.69
CA TYR A 107 10.32 -11.30 31.04
C TYR A 107 10.51 -12.80 31.28
N GLU A 108 9.97 -13.65 30.40
CA GLU A 108 10.13 -15.12 30.51
C GLU A 108 11.60 -15.53 30.55
N LEU A 109 12.45 -14.89 29.75
CA LEU A 109 13.89 -15.13 29.76
C LEU A 109 14.57 -14.67 31.05
N ALA A 110 14.16 -13.53 31.61
CA ALA A 110 14.72 -13.01 32.85
C ALA A 110 14.34 -13.86 34.08
N VAL A 111 13.20 -14.54 34.01
CA VAL A 111 12.61 -15.29 35.14
C VAL A 111 12.83 -16.81 35.03
N ALA A 112 13.35 -17.28 33.89
CA ALA A 112 13.64 -18.69 33.63
C ALA A 112 14.47 -19.34 34.77
N GLY A 113 13.79 -20.13 35.61
CA GLY A 113 14.39 -20.90 36.70
C GLY A 113 14.45 -20.20 38.08
N VAL A 114 14.03 -18.94 38.20
CA VAL A 114 14.18 -18.15 39.44
C VAL A 114 12.86 -17.54 39.94
N GLY A 115 11.85 -17.38 39.10
CA GLY A 115 10.57 -16.82 39.53
C GLY A 115 9.36 -17.34 38.75
N GLU A 116 8.24 -16.67 38.93
CA GLU A 116 6.95 -17.08 38.37
C GLU A 116 6.79 -16.66 36.90
N SER A 117 6.32 -17.59 36.07
CA SER A 117 6.08 -17.33 34.65
C SER A 117 4.86 -16.43 34.43
N TYR A 118 4.91 -15.61 33.38
CA TYR A 118 3.84 -14.77 32.85
C TYR A 118 2.51 -15.49 32.74
N TRP A 119 2.53 -16.77 32.38
CA TRP A 119 1.33 -17.57 32.16
C TRP A 119 0.60 -17.94 33.45
N VAL A 120 1.32 -17.97 34.58
CA VAL A 120 0.76 -18.29 35.89
C VAL A 120 0.24 -17.03 36.58
N MET A 121 0.91 -15.89 36.36
CA MET A 121 0.52 -14.60 36.95
C MET A 121 -0.87 -14.12 36.52
N GLY A 122 -1.59 -13.53 37.47
CA GLY A 122 -2.90 -12.91 37.26
C GLY A 122 -2.85 -11.59 36.49
N ARG A 123 -4.00 -11.08 36.01
CA ARG A 123 -4.05 -9.83 35.22
C ARG A 123 -3.53 -8.60 35.99
N THR A 124 -3.90 -8.46 37.25
CA THR A 124 -3.47 -7.33 38.12
C THR A 124 -1.96 -7.37 38.32
N GLU A 125 -1.45 -8.56 38.60
CA GLU A 125 -0.04 -8.82 38.82
C GLU A 125 0.82 -8.52 37.58
N ARG A 126 0.33 -8.89 36.38
CA ARG A 126 0.98 -8.50 35.12
C ARG A 126 1.08 -6.99 34.98
N LYS A 127 0.04 -6.25 35.39
CA LYS A 127 0.03 -4.78 35.32
C LYS A 127 1.04 -4.16 36.29
N GLU A 128 1.16 -4.70 37.50
CA GLU A 128 2.16 -4.26 38.49
C GLU A 128 3.59 -4.46 37.99
N ARG A 129 3.83 -5.53 37.22
CA ARG A 129 5.12 -5.79 36.56
C ARG A 129 5.27 -5.13 35.18
N CYS A 130 4.37 -4.22 34.80
CA CYS A 130 4.36 -3.53 33.49
C CYS A 130 4.28 -4.45 32.26
N LEU A 131 3.73 -5.66 32.42
CA LEU A 131 3.55 -6.64 31.36
C LEU A 131 2.20 -6.49 30.65
N PRO A 132 2.10 -6.90 29.38
CA PRO A 132 0.82 -6.89 28.66
C PRO A 132 -0.24 -7.69 29.41
N ALA A 133 -1.43 -7.14 29.58
CA ALA A 133 -2.50 -7.79 30.34
C ALA A 133 -3.25 -8.89 29.56
N ASN A 134 -3.26 -8.79 28.22
CA ASN A 134 -4.16 -9.54 27.35
C ASN A 134 -3.44 -10.33 26.24
N LEU A 135 -2.13 -10.60 26.39
CA LEU A 135 -1.45 -11.47 25.44
C LEU A 135 -1.84 -12.92 25.75
N LEU A 136 -2.46 -13.57 24.77
CA LEU A 136 -2.86 -14.97 24.87
C LEU A 136 -1.68 -15.88 24.52
N ARG A 137 -1.64 -17.08 25.12
CA ARG A 137 -0.54 -18.03 24.93
C ARG A 137 -0.46 -18.51 23.48
N GLU A 138 -1.61 -18.79 22.87
CA GLU A 138 -1.73 -19.21 21.47
C GLU A 138 -1.16 -18.15 20.52
N ILE A 139 -1.39 -16.87 20.83
CA ILE A 139 -0.85 -15.76 20.05
C ILE A 139 0.67 -15.66 20.24
N TYR A 140 1.17 -15.83 21.46
CA TYR A 140 2.59 -15.77 21.76
C TYR A 140 3.38 -16.88 21.06
N GLU A 141 2.89 -18.12 21.13
CA GLU A 141 3.48 -19.27 20.43
C GLU A 141 3.45 -19.06 18.90
N ALA A 142 2.33 -18.58 18.36
CA ALA A 142 2.26 -18.29 16.94
C ALA A 142 3.25 -17.18 16.50
N MET A 143 3.49 -16.18 17.36
CA MET A 143 4.46 -15.11 17.14
C MET A 143 5.90 -15.58 17.28
N SER A 144 6.22 -16.48 18.22
CA SER A 144 7.58 -16.99 18.40
C SER A 144 8.07 -17.69 17.14
N GLU A 145 7.23 -18.52 16.51
CA GLU A 145 7.56 -19.15 15.24
C GLU A 145 7.86 -18.15 14.11
N VAL A 146 7.14 -17.02 14.03
CA VAL A 146 7.40 -15.99 13.00
C VAL A 146 8.78 -15.38 13.21
N VAL A 147 9.11 -15.09 14.47
CA VAL A 147 10.34 -14.39 14.86
C VAL A 147 11.55 -15.31 14.75
N GLU A 148 11.42 -16.55 15.19
CA GLU A 148 12.48 -17.57 15.10
C GLU A 148 12.78 -17.91 13.65
N ARG A 149 11.75 -18.07 12.80
CA ARG A 149 11.94 -18.24 11.36
C ARG A 149 12.67 -17.05 10.72
N ARG A 150 12.34 -15.81 11.12
CA ARG A 150 13.08 -14.63 10.67
C ARG A 150 14.55 -14.68 11.10
N MET A 151 14.84 -15.16 12.30
CA MET A 151 16.22 -15.29 12.81
C MET A 151 16.99 -16.40 12.08
N SER A 152 16.34 -17.50 11.70
CA SER A 152 16.97 -18.61 10.95
C SER A 152 17.11 -18.34 9.44
N SER A 153 16.22 -17.55 8.84
CA SER A 153 16.24 -17.23 7.40
C SER A 153 17.07 -15.99 7.04
N GLY A 154 17.61 -15.27 8.03
CA GLY A 154 18.43 -14.07 7.84
C GLY A 154 19.85 -14.23 8.40
N GLY A 155 20.78 -14.70 7.56
CA GLY A 155 22.21 -14.52 7.84
C GLY A 155 22.54 -13.02 7.85
N GLY A 156 23.18 -12.55 8.92
CA GLY A 156 23.86 -11.25 8.96
C GLY A 156 22.93 -10.04 9.12
N GLY A 157 22.37 -9.84 10.30
CA GLY A 157 21.64 -8.64 10.66
C GLY A 157 21.64 -8.43 12.17
N ALA A 158 22.83 -8.30 12.75
CA ALA A 158 23.01 -7.84 14.12
C ALA A 158 22.43 -6.43 14.26
N VAL A 159 21.14 -6.34 14.58
CA VAL A 159 20.58 -5.14 15.21
C VAL A 159 20.87 -5.26 16.70
N PHE A 160 21.97 -4.62 17.10
CA PHE A 160 22.25 -4.10 18.44
C PHE A 160 21.65 -4.91 19.59
N PHE A 161 22.40 -5.93 20.00
CA PHE A 161 22.41 -6.33 21.40
C PHE A 161 23.24 -5.26 22.14
N GLU A 162 22.62 -4.13 22.46
CA GLU A 162 23.20 -3.27 23.50
C GLU A 162 22.93 -3.96 24.83
N ALA A 163 23.82 -4.88 25.18
CA ALA A 163 24.01 -5.30 26.54
C ALA A 163 24.49 -4.06 27.32
N SER A 164 23.62 -3.46 28.12
CA SER A 164 24.10 -2.61 29.22
C SER A 164 24.92 -3.48 30.17
N PRO A 165 26.20 -3.15 30.44
CA PRO A 165 26.99 -3.86 31.42
C PRO A 165 26.74 -3.20 32.78
N LEU A 166 25.94 -3.83 33.64
CA LEU A 166 26.18 -3.78 35.08
C LEU A 166 25.38 -4.87 35.80
N SER A 167 25.91 -6.09 35.77
CA SER A 167 25.72 -6.99 36.91
C SER A 167 26.81 -6.67 37.91
N GLN A 168 26.44 -6.09 39.03
CA GLN A 168 27.02 -6.36 40.35
C GLN A 168 26.24 -5.57 41.40
N LEU A 169 25.31 -6.24 42.09
CA LEU A 169 25.33 -6.44 43.54
C LEU A 169 24.05 -7.20 43.99
N GLN A 170 24.26 -8.05 44.99
CA GLN A 170 23.42 -9.09 45.58
C GLN A 170 22.06 -8.64 46.20
N PRO A 171 21.16 -9.59 46.57
CA PRO A 171 19.74 -9.32 46.82
C PRO A 171 19.42 -8.89 48.26
N ARG A 172 18.46 -7.97 48.43
CA ARG A 172 17.78 -7.69 49.70
C ARG A 172 16.31 -7.24 49.50
N PRO A 173 15.45 -7.41 50.54
CA PRO A 173 14.06 -7.81 50.39
C PRO A 173 13.05 -6.65 50.41
N LEU A 174 11.88 -6.96 49.84
CA LEU A 174 10.54 -6.36 49.99
C LEU A 174 10.46 -5.04 50.77
N GLU A 175 10.13 -3.94 50.08
CA GLU A 175 9.28 -2.89 50.65
C GLU A 175 8.34 -2.31 49.58
N ALA A 176 7.06 -2.30 49.92
CA ALA A 176 5.99 -1.71 49.14
C ALA A 176 6.19 -0.19 49.06
N THR A 177 6.31 0.34 47.85
CA THR A 177 6.25 1.78 47.60
C THR A 177 4.97 2.12 46.85
N ASN A 178 4.07 2.69 47.65
CA ASN A 178 2.88 3.45 47.34
C ASN A 178 2.90 4.17 45.97
N CYS A 179 1.93 3.87 45.12
CA CYS A 179 1.63 4.67 43.93
C CYS A 179 0.85 5.91 44.35
N SER A 180 1.53 7.04 44.56
CA SER A 180 0.85 8.33 44.75
C SER A 180 0.31 8.85 43.42
N SER A 181 -0.99 9.13 43.43
CA SER A 181 -1.70 9.96 42.46
C SER A 181 -1.07 11.34 42.33
N GLY A 182 -0.90 11.80 41.09
CA GLY A 182 -0.53 13.18 40.78
C GLY A 182 -0.86 13.49 39.32
N SER A 183 -2.11 13.92 39.09
CA SER A 183 -2.49 14.66 37.88
C SER A 183 -1.68 15.97 37.81
N PRO A 184 -1.37 16.46 36.59
CA PRO A 184 -1.86 17.80 36.34
C PRO A 184 -2.51 17.93 34.96
N GLU A 185 -3.70 18.53 34.98
CA GLU A 185 -4.34 19.17 33.84
C GLU A 185 -3.38 20.10 33.10
N ARG A 186 -3.23 19.88 31.79
CA ARG A 186 -2.97 20.98 30.84
C ARG A 186 -3.96 20.89 29.69
N LYS A 187 -4.87 21.87 29.69
CA LYS A 187 -5.65 22.36 28.56
C LYS A 187 -4.88 22.24 27.25
N ARG A 188 -5.38 21.44 26.32
CA ARG A 188 -5.16 21.65 24.88
C ARG A 188 -6.50 21.74 24.20
N ARG A 189 -6.71 22.91 23.61
CA ARG A 189 -7.88 23.35 22.87
C ARG A 189 -8.28 22.32 21.81
N ARG A 190 -9.57 22.04 21.80
CA ARG A 190 -10.34 21.43 20.72
C ARG A 190 -10.37 22.43 19.55
N SER A 191 -9.87 22.04 18.39
CA SER A 191 -10.10 22.77 17.13
C SER A 191 -11.22 22.05 16.39
N SER A 192 -12.39 22.67 16.35
CA SER A 192 -13.48 22.33 15.43
C SER A 192 -13.02 22.65 14.02
N LEU A 193 -13.22 21.74 13.07
CA LEU A 193 -13.16 22.04 11.64
C LEU A 193 -14.55 21.76 11.08
N ASP A 194 -15.32 22.84 10.98
CA ASP A 194 -16.52 22.93 10.18
C ASP A 194 -16.16 23.36 8.75
N ASN A 195 -16.99 22.92 7.82
CA ASN A 195 -17.02 23.21 6.39
C ASN A 195 -16.88 24.71 6.03
N GLN A 196 -16.21 24.95 4.89
CA GLN A 196 -16.55 25.84 3.75
C GLN A 196 -15.22 26.21 3.03
N ALA A 197 -15.00 25.78 1.78
CA ALA A 197 -15.44 26.39 0.51
C ALA A 197 -14.73 27.72 0.17
N GLY A 198 -14.13 27.78 -1.03
CA GLY A 198 -13.47 28.95 -1.66
C GLY A 198 -11.97 29.04 -1.34
N GLY A 199 -11.01 29.08 -2.27
CA GLY A 199 -11.01 29.55 -3.65
C GLY A 199 -10.40 30.95 -3.72
N SER A 200 -9.08 31.06 -4.00
CA SER A 200 -8.49 31.98 -4.99
C SER A 200 -6.99 32.22 -4.82
N THR A 201 -6.33 32.19 -5.97
CA THR A 201 -4.95 32.49 -6.37
C THR A 201 -4.59 33.98 -6.21
N PRO A 202 -3.29 34.36 -6.16
CA PRO A 202 -2.88 35.77 -6.18
C PRO A 202 -2.41 36.22 -7.58
N ALA A 203 -2.71 37.47 -7.95
CA ALA A 203 -2.00 38.20 -9.01
C ALA A 203 -1.94 39.72 -8.72
N PRO A 204 -0.96 40.48 -9.28
CA PRO A 204 -0.60 41.83 -8.81
C PRO A 204 -0.88 43.00 -9.81
N GLY A 205 -0.81 44.25 -9.30
CA GLY A 205 -0.67 45.51 -10.06
C GLY A 205 -1.98 46.31 -10.24
N ARG A 206 -2.05 47.64 -10.46
CA ARG A 206 -1.15 48.81 -10.40
C ARG A 206 -2.05 50.04 -10.72
N HIS A 207 -1.96 51.12 -9.93
CA HIS A 207 -2.11 52.57 -10.22
C HIS A 207 -3.14 53.10 -11.27
N GLY A 208 -3.98 54.06 -10.83
CA GLY A 208 -4.67 55.02 -11.71
C GLY A 208 -5.56 56.03 -10.96
N HIS A 209 -5.14 57.30 -10.95
CA HIS A 209 -5.86 58.50 -10.47
C HIS A 209 -7.06 58.87 -11.36
N GLN A 210 -8.15 59.43 -10.80
CA GLN A 210 -8.61 60.80 -11.10
C GLN A 210 -9.78 61.21 -10.16
N GLN A 211 -9.72 62.46 -9.68
CA GLN A 211 -10.74 63.15 -8.91
C GLN A 211 -11.71 63.90 -9.85
N HIS A 212 -13.01 63.95 -9.56
CA HIS A 212 -13.82 65.16 -9.78
C HIS A 212 -15.08 65.22 -8.88
N GLN A 213 -15.48 66.46 -8.60
CA GLN A 213 -16.38 66.94 -7.55
C GLN A 213 -17.81 67.18 -8.07
N GLY A 214 -18.78 67.24 -7.15
CA GLY A 214 -19.79 68.31 -7.15
C GLY A 214 -21.26 67.97 -7.51
N ASN A 215 -22.07 67.88 -6.46
CA ASN A 215 -23.42 68.43 -6.21
C ASN A 215 -24.67 68.08 -7.06
N ASP A 216 -25.67 67.58 -6.32
CA ASP A 216 -27.11 67.87 -6.24
C ASP A 216 -27.86 68.48 -7.44
N ASP A 217 -28.90 67.78 -7.92
CA ASP A 217 -30.21 68.39 -8.24
C ASP A 217 -31.33 67.32 -8.31
N VAL A 218 -32.51 67.70 -7.84
CA VAL A 218 -33.69 66.85 -7.63
C VAL A 218 -34.64 66.99 -8.82
N HIS A 219 -35.15 65.91 -9.41
CA HIS A 219 -36.50 65.89 -9.99
C HIS A 219 -37.04 64.46 -10.12
N ALA A 220 -38.26 64.28 -9.61
CA ALA A 220 -39.11 63.12 -9.84
C ALA A 220 -39.82 63.29 -11.19
N ASP A 221 -39.85 62.24 -12.01
CA ASP A 221 -40.85 62.06 -13.05
C ASP A 221 -41.06 60.56 -13.31
N GLU A 222 -42.32 60.20 -13.49
CA GLU A 222 -42.82 58.83 -13.60
C GLU A 222 -42.67 58.29 -15.04
N GLY A 223 -42.45 56.97 -15.13
CA GLY A 223 -42.98 56.14 -16.21
C GLY A 223 -42.17 56.08 -17.50
N SER A 224 -41.41 55.00 -17.67
CA SER A 224 -41.41 54.24 -18.94
C SER A 224 -40.80 52.87 -18.68
N ASP A 225 -41.66 51.83 -18.70
CA ASP A 225 -41.24 50.45 -18.91
C ASP A 225 -40.59 50.39 -20.30
N GLU A 226 -39.26 50.26 -20.36
CA GLU A 226 -38.53 49.92 -21.58
C GLU A 226 -37.53 48.82 -21.26
N ASP A 227 -37.68 47.71 -21.99
CA ASP A 227 -36.98 46.44 -21.86
C ASP A 227 -35.45 46.58 -21.87
N VAL A 228 -34.81 46.16 -20.76
CA VAL A 228 -33.35 45.97 -20.69
C VAL A 228 -33.06 44.67 -19.91
N GLU A 229 -33.31 43.52 -20.53
CA GLU A 229 -32.93 42.20 -19.98
C GLU A 229 -32.29 41.27 -21.04
N ASP A 230 -31.41 41.79 -21.91
CA ASP A 230 -30.73 40.96 -22.94
C ASP A 230 -29.18 40.93 -22.83
N ASP A 231 -28.53 41.88 -22.14
CA ASP A 231 -27.05 41.96 -22.08
C ASP A 231 -26.40 40.99 -21.06
N ASP A 232 -27.11 40.63 -19.98
CA ASP A 232 -26.54 39.79 -18.90
C ASP A 232 -26.49 38.29 -19.25
N ASP A 233 -27.43 37.81 -20.08
CA ASP A 233 -27.48 36.40 -20.51
C ASP A 233 -26.35 36.06 -21.50
N ASP A 234 -26.02 36.96 -22.43
CA ASP A 234 -24.89 36.79 -23.35
C ASP A 234 -23.54 36.83 -22.61
N ALA A 235 -23.42 37.68 -21.59
CA ALA A 235 -22.24 37.73 -20.74
C ALA A 235 -22.05 36.43 -19.94
N MET A 236 -23.14 35.87 -19.41
CA MET A 236 -23.15 34.59 -18.70
C MET A 236 -22.82 33.43 -19.64
N ALA A 237 -23.45 33.36 -20.82
CA ALA A 237 -23.18 32.35 -21.84
C ALA A 237 -21.71 32.39 -22.30
N GLY A 238 -21.14 33.59 -22.49
CA GLY A 238 -19.73 33.78 -22.79
C GLY A 238 -18.80 33.31 -21.67
N ALA A 239 -19.16 33.56 -20.39
CA ALA A 239 -18.41 33.07 -19.24
C ALA A 239 -18.45 31.53 -19.14
N ILE A 240 -19.62 30.93 -19.35
CA ILE A 240 -19.80 29.47 -19.39
C ILE A 240 -18.96 28.87 -20.52
N GLY A 241 -18.95 29.47 -21.72
CA GLY A 241 -18.12 29.03 -22.83
C GLY A 241 -16.62 29.05 -22.52
N ARG A 242 -16.12 30.08 -21.83
CA ARG A 242 -14.72 30.15 -21.39
C ARG A 242 -14.40 29.08 -20.33
N CYS A 243 -15.30 28.86 -19.37
CA CYS A 243 -15.15 27.81 -18.38
C CYS A 243 -15.16 26.41 -19.02
N ALA A 244 -16.07 26.17 -19.96
CA ALA A 244 -16.13 24.92 -20.72
C ALA A 244 -14.83 24.69 -21.51
N ALA A 245 -14.30 25.71 -22.19
CA ALA A 245 -13.03 25.60 -22.91
C ALA A 245 -11.85 25.25 -21.99
N ILE A 246 -11.76 25.87 -20.81
CA ILE A 246 -10.71 25.56 -19.82
C ILE A 246 -10.84 24.12 -19.32
N LEU A 247 -12.07 23.66 -19.04
CA LEU A 247 -12.31 22.30 -18.59
C LEU A 247 -11.99 21.26 -19.67
N SER A 248 -12.35 21.50 -20.93
CA SER A 248 -12.03 20.60 -22.05
C SER A 248 -10.51 20.44 -22.20
N VAL A 249 -9.76 21.54 -22.20
CA VAL A 249 -8.28 21.49 -22.27
C VAL A 249 -7.69 20.77 -21.06
N ALA A 250 -8.23 21.01 -19.87
CA ALA A 250 -7.76 20.34 -18.66
C ALA A 250 -8.01 18.83 -18.71
N LEU A 251 -9.17 18.38 -19.20
CA LEU A 251 -9.51 16.97 -19.35
C LEU A 251 -8.63 16.28 -20.41
N GLU A 252 -8.47 16.88 -21.59
CA GLU A 252 -7.57 16.37 -22.62
C GLU A 252 -6.13 16.24 -22.11
N SER A 253 -5.67 17.23 -21.33
CA SER A 253 -4.32 17.20 -20.75
C SER A 253 -4.14 16.07 -19.73
N ARG A 254 -5.18 15.80 -18.92
CA ARG A 254 -5.19 14.70 -17.95
C ARG A 254 -5.20 13.36 -18.67
N ASP A 255 -6.08 13.19 -19.65
CA ASP A 255 -6.23 11.93 -20.39
C ASP A 255 -4.94 11.60 -21.16
N ALA A 256 -4.32 12.61 -21.81
CA ALA A 256 -3.01 12.44 -22.44
C ALA A 256 -1.90 12.10 -21.44
N ALA A 257 -1.96 12.63 -20.21
CA ALA A 257 -1.00 12.30 -19.16
C ALA A 257 -1.20 10.87 -18.62
N GLU A 258 -2.44 10.44 -18.43
CA GLU A 258 -2.78 9.07 -18.04
C GLU A 258 -2.36 8.07 -19.12
N GLU A 259 -2.59 8.39 -20.39
CA GLU A 259 -2.17 7.54 -21.50
C GLU A 259 -0.63 7.42 -21.56
N ARG A 260 0.11 8.51 -21.32
CA ARG A 260 1.58 8.45 -21.20
C ARG A 260 2.02 7.52 -20.07
N ARG A 261 1.40 7.62 -18.88
CA ARG A 261 1.69 6.73 -17.75
C ARG A 261 1.40 5.27 -18.09
N HIS A 262 0.29 5.01 -18.76
CA HIS A 262 -0.05 3.65 -19.18
C HIS A 262 0.97 3.10 -20.17
N ARG A 263 1.37 3.89 -21.18
CA ARG A 263 2.43 3.50 -22.13
C ARG A 263 3.76 3.23 -21.43
N GLU A 264 4.14 4.05 -20.46
CA GLU A 264 5.37 3.85 -19.66
C GLU A 264 5.32 2.55 -18.84
N VAL A 265 4.17 2.24 -18.22
CA VAL A 265 3.95 0.98 -17.49
C VAL A 265 4.07 -0.20 -18.42
N MET A 266 3.38 -0.19 -19.57
CA MET A 266 3.46 -1.26 -20.56
C MET A 266 4.89 -1.47 -21.07
N ALA A 267 5.60 -0.38 -21.38
CA ALA A 267 7.02 -0.45 -21.78
C ALA A 267 7.92 -0.99 -20.66
N ALA A 268 7.63 -0.69 -19.39
CA ALA A 268 8.37 -1.22 -18.25
C ALA A 268 8.11 -2.71 -18.03
N GLU A 269 6.86 -3.16 -18.16
CA GLU A 269 6.49 -4.56 -18.07
C GLU A 269 7.10 -5.38 -19.20
N GLU A 270 7.06 -4.86 -20.43
CA GLU A 270 7.67 -5.48 -21.59
C GLU A 270 9.20 -5.61 -21.42
N ARG A 271 9.88 -4.54 -20.96
CA ARG A 271 11.31 -4.58 -20.61
C ARG A 271 11.59 -5.64 -19.53
N ARG A 272 10.76 -5.73 -18.50
CA ARG A 272 10.89 -6.73 -17.43
C ARG A 272 10.63 -8.15 -17.95
N GLY A 273 9.72 -8.31 -18.91
CA GLY A 273 9.46 -9.57 -19.62
C GLY A 273 10.69 -10.03 -20.39
N ARG A 274 11.24 -9.17 -21.25
CA ARG A 274 12.46 -9.44 -22.03
C ARG A 274 13.64 -9.81 -21.12
N ALA A 275 13.85 -9.08 -20.03
CA ALA A 275 14.93 -9.36 -19.09
C ALA A 275 14.79 -10.73 -18.39
N ARG A 276 13.55 -11.15 -18.07
CA ARG A 276 13.30 -12.50 -17.52
C ARG A 276 13.54 -13.59 -18.54
N GLN A 277 13.13 -13.38 -19.79
CA GLN A 277 13.36 -14.35 -20.86
C GLN A 277 14.85 -14.51 -21.14
N ALA A 278 15.60 -13.41 -21.29
CA ALA A 278 17.04 -13.45 -21.49
C ALA A 278 17.79 -14.18 -20.36
N ARG A 279 17.31 -14.09 -19.11
CA ARG A 279 17.87 -14.87 -17.99
C ARG A 279 17.62 -16.37 -18.11
N ARG A 280 16.44 -16.77 -18.60
CA ARG A 280 16.14 -18.19 -18.86
C ARG A 280 17.00 -18.71 -20.00
N ASP A 281 17.06 -17.98 -21.11
CA ASP A 281 17.86 -18.37 -22.27
C ASP A 281 19.35 -18.49 -21.91
N ALA A 282 19.89 -17.53 -21.14
CA ALA A 282 21.26 -17.61 -20.65
C ALA A 282 21.49 -18.81 -19.70
N SER A 283 20.52 -19.13 -18.85
CA SER A 283 20.60 -20.32 -17.98
C SER A 283 20.56 -21.62 -18.77
N GLU A 284 19.73 -21.70 -19.81
CA GLU A 284 19.65 -22.86 -20.71
C GLU A 284 20.96 -23.04 -21.49
N GLN A 285 21.52 -21.95 -22.02
CA GLN A 285 22.83 -21.98 -22.69
C GLN A 285 23.95 -22.43 -21.75
N CYS A 286 23.95 -21.99 -20.50
CA CYS A 286 24.93 -22.41 -19.49
C CYS A 286 24.84 -23.92 -19.20
N VAL A 287 23.63 -24.44 -19.00
CA VAL A 287 23.41 -25.88 -18.78
C VAL A 287 23.81 -26.70 -20.00
N THR A 288 23.47 -26.22 -21.20
CA THR A 288 23.84 -26.87 -22.45
C THR A 288 25.37 -26.90 -22.64
N GLY A 289 26.05 -25.80 -22.31
CA GLY A 289 27.51 -25.71 -22.32
C GLY A 289 28.17 -26.66 -21.31
N LEU A 290 27.62 -26.77 -20.10
CA LEU A 290 28.07 -27.72 -19.09
C LEU A 290 27.92 -29.18 -19.58
N ALA A 291 26.77 -29.52 -20.16
CA ALA A 291 26.52 -30.87 -20.68
C ALA A 291 27.49 -31.24 -21.82
N ALA A 292 27.80 -30.29 -22.70
CA ALA A 292 28.79 -30.48 -23.76
C ALA A 292 30.20 -30.72 -23.20
N ALA A 293 30.63 -29.94 -22.20
CA ALA A 293 31.93 -30.12 -21.55
C ALA A 293 32.04 -31.48 -20.83
N LEU A 294 30.99 -31.90 -20.11
CA LEU A 294 30.92 -33.22 -19.48
C LEU A 294 31.01 -34.35 -20.52
N SER A 295 30.33 -34.20 -21.66
CA SER A 295 30.38 -35.18 -22.75
C SER A 295 31.79 -35.28 -23.36
N GLN A 296 32.48 -34.14 -23.55
CA GLN A 296 33.86 -34.12 -24.04
C GLN A 296 34.84 -34.76 -23.05
N LEU A 297 34.66 -34.49 -21.75
CA LEU A 297 35.47 -35.10 -20.69
C LEU A 297 35.28 -36.61 -20.65
N ALA A 298 34.03 -37.08 -20.67
CA ALA A 298 33.70 -38.50 -20.70
C ALA A 298 34.30 -39.20 -21.91
N GLY A 299 34.20 -38.58 -23.10
CA GLY A 299 34.84 -39.08 -24.33
C GLY A 299 36.36 -39.20 -24.20
N SER A 300 37.00 -38.19 -23.62
CA SER A 300 38.46 -38.18 -23.38
C SER A 300 38.90 -39.27 -22.40
N MET A 301 38.12 -39.50 -21.33
CA MET A 301 38.37 -40.57 -20.37
C MET A 301 38.21 -41.96 -20.99
N LEU A 302 37.18 -42.17 -21.81
CA LEU A 302 36.98 -43.44 -22.53
C LEU A 302 38.12 -43.70 -23.53
N ALA A 303 38.55 -42.68 -24.29
CA ALA A 303 39.68 -42.80 -25.20
C ALA A 303 40.99 -43.14 -24.46
N LEU A 304 41.23 -42.51 -23.30
CA LEU A 304 42.39 -42.80 -22.46
C LEU A 304 42.35 -44.23 -21.89
N ALA A 305 41.18 -44.67 -21.42
CA ALA A 305 40.98 -46.03 -20.94
C ALA A 305 41.18 -47.07 -22.04
N ALA A 306 40.69 -46.81 -23.26
CA ALA A 306 40.91 -47.67 -24.42
C ALA A 306 42.40 -47.76 -24.79
N LYS A 307 43.12 -46.63 -24.77
CA LYS A 307 44.58 -46.59 -25.02
C LYS A 307 45.37 -47.40 -23.99
N ARG A 308 44.94 -47.41 -22.72
CA ARG A 308 45.54 -48.24 -21.66
C ARG A 308 45.24 -49.74 -21.80
N ARG A 309 44.19 -50.10 -22.55
CA ARG A 309 43.72 -51.48 -22.72
C ARG A 309 44.20 -52.13 -24.02
N ALA A 310 44.88 -51.37 -24.88
CA ALA A 310 45.53 -51.90 -26.07
C ALA A 310 46.67 -52.86 -25.68
N PRO A 311 46.69 -54.12 -26.16
CA PRO A 311 47.72 -55.08 -25.82
C PRO A 311 49.09 -54.64 -26.35
N ALA A 312 50.14 -54.80 -25.53
CA ALA A 312 51.52 -54.63 -25.98
C ALA A 312 51.76 -55.56 -27.17
N ALA A 313 52.11 -54.99 -28.32
CA ALA A 313 52.42 -55.75 -29.53
C ALA A 313 53.55 -56.76 -29.24
N PRO A 314 53.43 -58.02 -29.65
CA PRO A 314 54.54 -58.96 -29.55
C PRO A 314 55.67 -58.52 -30.48
N LYS A 315 56.91 -58.70 -29.98
CA LYS A 315 58.17 -58.31 -30.60
C LYS A 315 58.43 -59.00 -31.93
#